data_AF-A0A9R1UTI1-F1
#
_entry.id   AF-A0A9R1UTI1-F1
#
_cell.length_a   1.000
_cell.length_b   1.000
_cell.length_c   1.000
_cell.angle_alpha   90.00
_cell.angle_beta   90.00
_cell.angle_gamma   90.00
#
_symmetry.space_group_name_H-M   'P 1'
#
loop_
_entity.id
_entity.type
_entity.pdbx_description
1 polymer ?
#
loop_
_entity_poly.entity_id
_entity_poly.type
_entity_poly.pdbx_seq_one_letter_code
_entity_poly.pdbx_strand_id
1 'polypeptide(L)'
;MSWDAFTTTWFLIKSLDFSVGIIILGAFVAGARDLSFDSYAYAIVFSANICTAIYLASIARIGLICTPILLLWTWACGDLQLTANFSYLSSPGFQDLFTIGLGWLLFGGLPFDLLNVVGQSLGFLGSCTYAFCKIKGL
;
A
#
# COMPACT_ATOMS: atom_id res chain seq x y z
N MET A 1 13.36 37.04 -8.39
CA MET A 1 12.34 35.98 -8.54
C MET A 1 12.92 34.55 -8.46
N SER A 2 14.07 34.35 -7.79
CA SER A 2 14.67 33.03 -7.54
C SER A 2 14.61 32.60 -6.06
N TRP A 3 14.27 33.53 -5.16
CA TRP A 3 14.18 33.29 -3.72
C TRP A 3 12.94 32.49 -3.31
N ASP A 4 11.86 32.57 -4.10
CA ASP A 4 10.62 31.85 -3.83
C ASP A 4 10.75 30.35 -4.10
N ALA A 5 11.50 29.96 -5.15
CA ALA A 5 11.70 28.56 -5.52
C ALA A 5 12.52 27.78 -4.49
N PHE A 6 13.64 28.35 -4.01
CA PHE A 6 14.52 27.71 -3.03
C PHE A 6 13.84 27.54 -1.66
N THR A 7 13.13 28.56 -1.20
CA THR A 7 12.40 28.52 0.08
C THR A 7 11.25 27.52 0.03
N THR A 8 10.55 27.44 -1.11
CA THR A 8 9.46 26.47 -1.35
C THR A 8 10.00 25.04 -1.39
N THR A 9 11.11 24.77 -2.10
CA THR A 9 11.71 23.42 -2.13
C THR A 9 12.18 22.98 -0.74
N TRP A 10 12.83 23.88 0.02
CA TRP A 10 13.24 23.58 1.39
C TRP A 10 12.07 23.30 2.34
N PHE A 11 10.96 24.01 2.17
CA PHE A 11 9.74 23.78 2.95
C PHE A 11 9.08 22.44 2.60
N LEU A 12 9.07 22.07 1.32
CA LEU A 12 8.54 20.80 0.83
C LEU A 12 9.36 19.60 1.32
N ILE A 13 10.70 19.71 1.33
CA ILE A 13 11.58 18.66 1.83
C ILE A 13 11.31 18.39 3.32
N LYS A 14 11.28 19.45 4.15
CA LYS A 14 10.94 19.31 5.58
C LYS A 14 9.55 18.72 5.82
N SER A 15 8.58 19.06 4.97
CA SER A 15 7.21 18.52 5.07
C SER A 15 7.14 17.04 4.66
N LEU A 16 7.98 16.62 3.71
CA LEU A 16 8.13 15.22 3.30
C LEU A 16 8.72 14.37 4.44
N ASP A 17 9.77 14.88 5.09
CA ASP A 17 10.42 14.22 6.23
C ASP A 17 9.44 14.05 7.40
N PHE A 18 8.62 15.08 7.67
CA PHE A 18 7.55 15.01 8.67
C PHE A 18 6.49 13.95 8.33
N SER A 19 6.11 13.88 7.06
CA SER A 19 5.15 12.89 6.57
C SER A 19 5.64 11.46 6.72
N VAL A 20 6.92 11.20 6.42
CA VAL A 20 7.57 9.90 6.62
C VAL A 20 7.62 9.56 8.11
N GLY A 21 7.90 10.54 8.96
CA GLY A 21 7.86 10.38 10.42
C GLY A 21 6.50 9.90 10.93
N ILE A 22 5.40 10.47 10.43
CA ILE A 22 4.03 10.04 10.80
C ILE A 22 3.75 8.59 10.36
N ILE A 23 4.20 8.19 9.15
CA ILE A 23 4.01 6.84 8.64
C ILE A 23 4.76 5.81 9.50
N ILE A 24 6.02 6.11 9.83
CA ILE A 24 6.85 5.25 10.69
C ILE A 24 6.26 5.16 12.10
N LEU A 25 5.75 6.27 12.65
CA LEU A 25 5.10 6.30 13.95
C LEU A 25 3.80 5.48 13.94
N GLY A 26 2.99 5.58 12.88
CA GLY A 26 1.78 4.76 12.72
C GLY A 26 2.08 3.26 12.66
N ALA A 27 3.14 2.86 11.95
CA ALA A 27 3.57 1.47 11.90
C ALA A 27 4.07 0.95 13.27
N PHE A 28 4.80 1.78 14.02
CA PHE A 28 5.26 1.44 15.37
C PHE A 28 4.08 1.33 16.36
N VAL A 29 3.13 2.27 16.30
CA VAL A 29 1.94 2.27 17.16
C VAL A 29 1.01 1.09 16.87
N ALA A 30 0.84 0.70 15.59
CA ALA A 30 0.12 -0.51 15.22
C ALA A 30 0.78 -1.78 15.81
N GLY A 31 2.12 -1.85 15.77
CA GLY A 31 2.88 -3.00 16.27
C GLY A 31 3.12 -3.03 17.78
N ALA A 32 2.92 -1.93 18.50
CA ALA A 32 3.26 -1.81 19.92
C ALA A 32 2.40 -2.68 20.86
N ARG A 33 1.26 -3.24 20.37
CA ARG A 33 0.37 -4.09 21.18
C ARG A 33 0.49 -5.59 20.93
N ASP A 34 1.18 -6.01 19.88
CA ASP A 34 1.52 -7.42 19.66
C ASP A 34 2.71 -7.78 20.56
N LEU A 35 2.45 -8.07 21.85
CA LEU A 35 3.49 -8.53 22.79
C LEU A 35 4.04 -9.92 22.40
N SER A 36 3.46 -10.59 21.40
CA SER A 36 4.07 -11.68 20.65
C SER A 36 4.69 -11.13 19.36
N PHE A 37 5.94 -10.69 19.45
CA PHE A 37 6.73 -10.34 18.26
C PHE A 37 6.95 -11.61 17.40
N ASP A 38 6.02 -11.91 16.49
CA ASP A 38 6.28 -12.89 15.45
C ASP A 38 7.11 -12.23 14.35
N SER A 39 8.42 -12.31 14.53
CA SER A 39 9.40 -11.79 13.57
C SER A 39 9.21 -12.36 12.17
N TYR A 40 8.65 -13.57 12.05
CA TYR A 40 8.38 -14.20 10.75
C TYR A 40 7.26 -13.48 9.99
N ALA A 41 6.11 -13.24 10.62
CA ALA A 41 5.03 -12.45 10.00
C ALA A 41 5.50 -11.04 9.59
N TYR A 42 6.28 -10.36 10.43
CA TYR A 42 6.84 -9.05 10.09
C TYR A 42 7.85 -9.10 8.94
N ALA A 43 8.71 -10.11 8.89
CA ALA A 43 9.67 -10.30 7.81
C ALA A 43 8.96 -10.60 6.47
N ILE A 44 7.86 -11.35 6.50
CA ILE A 44 7.04 -11.62 5.32
C ILE A 44 6.39 -10.33 4.81
N VAL A 45 5.82 -9.48 5.68
CA VAL A 45 5.22 -8.20 5.26
C VAL A 45 6.28 -7.23 4.73
N PHE A 46 7.44 -7.14 5.37
CA PHE A 46 8.56 -6.34 4.89
C PHE A 46 9.08 -6.83 3.53
N SER A 47 9.26 -8.15 3.38
CA SER A 47 9.68 -8.76 2.13
C SER A 47 8.65 -8.57 1.02
N ALA A 48 7.35 -8.68 1.32
CA ALA A 48 6.27 -8.43 0.37
C ALA A 48 6.25 -6.97 -0.12
N ASN A 49 6.52 -6.01 0.77
CA ASN A 49 6.63 -4.60 0.40
C ASN A 49 7.86 -4.32 -0.48
N ILE A 50 8.99 -5.00 -0.22
CA ILE A 50 10.18 -4.95 -1.09
C ILE A 50 9.86 -5.57 -2.46
N CYS A 51 9.26 -6.75 -2.49
CA CYS A 51 8.84 -7.42 -3.72
C CYS A 51 7.89 -6.55 -4.53
N THR A 52 6.94 -5.87 -3.88
CA THR A 52 6.02 -4.91 -4.51
C THR A 52 6.78 -3.71 -5.08
N ALA A 53 7.72 -3.13 -4.35
CA ALA A 53 8.54 -2.02 -4.84
C ALA A 53 9.39 -2.44 -6.06
N ILE A 54 10.01 -3.62 -6.01
CA ILE A 54 10.77 -4.20 -7.12
C ILE A 54 9.84 -4.49 -8.30
N TYR A 55 8.64 -5.01 -8.05
CA TYR A 55 7.64 -5.30 -9.08
C TYR A 55 7.18 -4.02 -9.78
N LEU A 56 6.77 -2.98 -9.05
CA LEU A 56 6.40 -1.68 -9.63
C LEU A 56 7.58 -1.05 -10.40
N ALA A 57 8.80 -1.13 -9.85
CA ALA A 57 10.00 -0.67 -10.53
C ALA A 57 10.34 -1.47 -11.80
N SER A 58 10.06 -2.78 -11.78
CA SER A 58 10.26 -3.69 -12.92
C SER A 58 9.20 -3.50 -13.99
N ILE A 59 7.94 -3.24 -13.63
CA ILE A 59 6.87 -2.88 -14.58
C ILE A 59 7.18 -1.55 -15.27
N ALA A 60 7.77 -0.58 -14.57
CA ALA A 60 8.20 0.67 -15.19
C ALA A 60 9.32 0.47 -16.24
N ARG A 61 10.04 -0.66 -16.21
CA ARG A 61 11.12 -0.98 -17.17
C ARG A 61 10.78 -2.06 -18.20
N ILE A 62 9.98 -3.07 -17.83
CA ILE A 62 9.70 -4.30 -18.60
C ILE A 62 8.19 -4.50 -18.82
N GLY A 63 7.34 -3.66 -18.21
CA GLY A 63 5.88 -3.81 -18.13
C GLY A 63 5.16 -3.90 -19.47
N LEU A 64 5.79 -3.48 -20.56
CA LEU A 64 5.25 -3.63 -21.91
C LEU A 64 5.24 -5.09 -22.39
N ILE A 65 6.12 -5.96 -21.88
CA ILE A 65 6.31 -7.35 -22.36
C ILE A 65 5.75 -8.37 -21.36
N CYS A 66 5.99 -8.20 -20.06
CA CYS A 66 5.55 -9.17 -19.05
C CYS A 66 4.03 -9.13 -18.80
N THR A 67 3.41 -7.94 -18.84
CA THR A 67 1.98 -7.76 -18.65
C THR A 67 1.13 -8.47 -19.72
N PRO A 68 1.40 -8.34 -21.03
CA PRO A 68 0.63 -9.08 -22.04
C PRO A 68 0.88 -10.59 -22.02
N ILE A 69 2.07 -11.06 -21.62
CA ILE A 69 2.37 -12.50 -21.50
C ILE A 69 1.64 -13.14 -20.32
N LEU A 70 1.61 -12.48 -19.15
CA LEU A 70 0.81 -12.95 -18.02
C LEU A 70 -0.68 -12.89 -18.34
N LEU A 71 -1.17 -11.83 -19.00
CA LEU A 71 -2.56 -11.70 -19.44
C LEU A 71 -2.95 -12.76 -20.48
N LEU A 72 -2.07 -13.07 -21.44
CA LEU A 72 -2.29 -14.14 -22.42
C LEU A 72 -2.33 -15.51 -21.74
N TRP A 73 -1.46 -15.76 -20.76
CA TRP A 73 -1.46 -17.00 -19.99
C TRP A 73 -2.71 -17.15 -19.10
N THR A 74 -3.12 -16.09 -18.42
CA THR A 74 -4.36 -16.09 -17.60
C THR A 74 -5.64 -16.12 -18.44
N TRP A 75 -5.63 -15.52 -19.63
CA TRP A 75 -6.73 -15.64 -20.58
C TRP A 75 -6.81 -17.05 -21.19
N ALA A 76 -5.67 -17.67 -21.51
CA ALA A 76 -5.60 -19.04 -22.02
C ALA A 76 -5.98 -20.11 -20.97
N CYS A 77 -5.70 -19.88 -19.68
CA CYS A 77 -6.20 -20.73 -18.58
C CYS A 77 -7.71 -20.56 -18.31
N GLY A 78 -8.37 -19.52 -18.84
CA GLY A 78 -9.81 -19.30 -18.68
C GLY A 78 -10.25 -18.74 -17.32
N ASP A 79 -9.33 -18.61 -16.35
CA ASP A 79 -9.59 -18.06 -15.01
C ASP A 79 -10.19 -16.64 -15.05
N LEU A 80 -9.78 -15.85 -16.05
CA LEU A 80 -10.27 -14.48 -16.23
C LEU A 80 -11.73 -14.43 -16.73
N GLN A 81 -12.16 -15.40 -17.56
CA GLN A 81 -13.54 -15.48 -18.06
C GLN A 81 -14.50 -15.94 -16.95
N LEU A 82 -14.05 -16.86 -16.09
CA LEU A 82 -14.77 -17.28 -14.89
C LEU A 82 -14.94 -16.14 -13.88
N THR A 83 -13.92 -15.31 -13.72
CA THR A 83 -13.94 -14.15 -12.82
C THR A 83 -14.76 -12.99 -13.43
N ALA A 84 -14.66 -12.72 -14.72
CA ALA A 84 -15.36 -11.62 -15.39
C ALA A 84 -16.88 -11.84 -15.57
N ASN A 85 -17.35 -13.09 -15.62
CA ASN A 85 -18.79 -13.40 -15.70
C ASN A 85 -19.54 -13.22 -14.37
N PHE A 86 -18.81 -13.04 -13.26
CA PHE A 86 -19.42 -12.95 -11.95
C PHE A 86 -19.99 -11.53 -11.72
N SER A 87 -21.31 -11.38 -11.84
CA SER A 87 -21.98 -10.06 -11.83
C SER A 87 -21.77 -9.22 -10.55
N TYR A 88 -21.41 -9.84 -9.43
CA TYR A 88 -21.13 -9.13 -8.18
C TYR A 88 -19.70 -8.61 -8.06
N LEU A 89 -18.80 -9.05 -8.95
CA LEU A 89 -17.36 -8.80 -8.85
C LEU A 89 -16.97 -7.36 -9.20
N SER A 90 -17.78 -6.63 -9.97
CA SER A 90 -17.58 -5.20 -10.26
C SER A 90 -18.30 -4.26 -9.30
N SER A 91 -19.01 -4.78 -8.30
CA SER A 91 -19.61 -3.91 -7.29
C SER A 91 -18.52 -3.43 -6.31
N PRO A 92 -18.35 -2.12 -6.10
CA PRO A 92 -17.27 -1.57 -5.26
C PRO A 92 -17.26 -2.17 -3.85
N GLY A 93 -18.45 -2.35 -3.26
CA GLY A 93 -18.58 -2.94 -1.93
C GLY A 93 -18.17 -4.41 -1.84
N PHE A 94 -18.37 -5.21 -2.88
CA PHE A 94 -17.99 -6.63 -2.89
C PHE A 94 -16.48 -6.82 -3.06
N GLN A 95 -15.82 -5.96 -3.84
CA GLN A 95 -14.36 -5.98 -3.98
C GLN A 95 -13.66 -5.63 -2.66
N ASP A 96 -14.15 -4.60 -1.95
CA ASP A 96 -13.61 -4.19 -0.66
C ASP A 96 -13.84 -5.28 0.40
N LEU A 97 -15.05 -5.84 0.49
CA LEU A 97 -15.36 -6.94 1.40
C LEU A 97 -14.52 -8.19 1.12
N PHE A 98 -14.32 -8.53 -0.15
CA PHE A 98 -13.49 -9.67 -0.52
C PHE A 98 -12.02 -9.45 -0.17
N THR A 99 -11.48 -8.25 -0.40
CA THR A 99 -10.08 -7.91 -0.09
C THR A 99 -9.84 -7.85 1.41
N ILE A 100 -10.74 -7.20 2.16
CA ILE A 100 -10.67 -7.10 3.62
C ILE A 100 -10.90 -8.48 4.26
N GLY A 101 -11.86 -9.26 3.74
CA GLY A 101 -12.18 -10.60 4.22
C GLY A 101 -11.08 -11.63 3.93
N LEU A 102 -10.48 -11.60 2.74
CA LEU A 102 -9.31 -12.43 2.41
C LEU A 102 -8.11 -12.07 3.28
N GLY A 103 -7.86 -10.77 3.49
CA GLY A 103 -6.81 -10.32 4.41
C GLY A 103 -7.06 -10.84 5.83
N TRP A 104 -8.27 -10.66 6.35
CA TRP A 104 -8.64 -11.13 7.68
C TRP A 104 -8.52 -12.66 7.82
N LEU A 105 -8.87 -13.43 6.78
CA LEU A 105 -8.76 -14.89 6.75
C LEU A 105 -7.29 -15.37 6.63
N LEU A 106 -6.48 -14.76 5.76
CA LEU A 106 -5.07 -15.13 5.55
C LEU A 106 -4.18 -14.80 6.75
N PHE A 107 -4.50 -13.73 7.49
CA PHE A 107 -3.78 -13.31 8.70
C PHE A 107 -4.37 -13.88 10.00
N GLY A 108 -5.26 -14.89 9.92
CA GLY A 108 -5.67 -15.69 11.07
C GLY A 108 -6.71 -15.05 11.99
N GLY A 109 -7.51 -14.10 11.51
CA GLY A 109 -8.60 -13.51 12.28
C GLY A 109 -8.13 -12.60 13.42
N LEU A 110 -7.16 -11.72 13.15
CA LEU A 110 -6.58 -10.82 14.14
C LEU A 110 -7.66 -9.90 14.77
N PRO A 111 -7.71 -9.76 16.11
CA PRO A 111 -8.66 -8.85 16.75
C PRO A 111 -8.37 -7.41 16.31
N PHE A 112 -9.43 -6.67 15.93
CA PHE A 112 -9.34 -5.25 15.61
C PHE A 112 -9.07 -4.45 16.89
N ASP A 113 -7.82 -4.44 17.35
CA ASP A 113 -7.37 -3.63 18.46
C ASP A 113 -7.30 -2.15 18.08
N LEU A 114 -7.72 -1.28 19.01
CA LEU A 114 -7.71 0.18 18.84
C LEU A 114 -6.35 0.73 18.39
N LEU A 115 -5.24 0.13 18.81
CA LEU A 115 -3.90 0.58 18.39
C LEU A 115 -3.59 0.27 16.92
N ASN A 116 -4.12 -0.81 16.35
CA ASN A 116 -3.98 -1.11 14.92
C ASN A 116 -4.79 -0.11 14.08
N VAL A 117 -6.01 0.22 14.52
CA VAL A 117 -6.85 1.26 13.88
C VAL A 117 -6.20 2.64 13.95
N VAL A 118 -5.60 2.98 15.10
CA VAL A 118 -4.83 4.22 15.26
C VAL A 118 -3.59 4.22 14.37
N GLY A 119 -2.85 3.11 14.28
CA GLY A 119 -1.69 3.02 13.41
C GLY A 119 -2.02 3.10 11.91
N GLN A 120 -3.11 2.45 11.46
CA GLN A 120 -3.58 2.55 10.08
C GLN A 120 -4.08 3.96 9.74
N SER A 121 -4.81 4.61 10.66
CA SER A 121 -5.27 5.99 10.45
C SER A 121 -4.12 7.00 10.41
N LEU A 122 -3.08 6.80 11.23
CA LEU A 122 -1.83 7.59 11.14
C LEU A 122 -1.10 7.35 9.82
N GLY A 123 -1.02 6.10 9.34
CA GLY A 123 -0.44 5.77 8.03
C GLY A 123 -1.20 6.42 6.86
N PHE A 124 -2.53 6.48 6.94
CA PHE A 124 -3.37 7.16 5.96
C PHE A 124 -3.15 8.68 5.99
N LEU A 125 -3.13 9.29 7.17
CA LEU A 125 -2.84 10.72 7.34
C LEU A 125 -1.45 11.10 6.81
N GLY A 126 -0.44 10.26 7.08
CA GLY A 126 0.89 10.41 6.50
C GLY A 126 0.87 10.31 4.97
N SER A 127 0.12 9.38 4.39
CA SER A 127 0.01 9.24 2.93
C SER A 127 -0.68 10.45 2.27
N CYS A 128 -1.74 10.97 2.89
CA CYS A 128 -2.40 12.19 2.44
C CYS A 128 -1.47 13.42 2.49
N THR A 129 -0.70 13.56 3.57
CA THR A 129 0.26 14.65 3.74
C THR A 129 1.38 14.57 2.70
N TYR A 130 1.90 13.37 2.44
CA TYR A 130 2.90 13.12 1.40
C TYR A 130 2.37 13.47 0.00
N ALA A 131 1.16 13.01 -0.35
CA ALA A 131 0.54 13.30 -1.63
C ALA A 131 0.29 14.81 -1.84
N PHE A 132 -0.16 15.50 -0.79
CA PHE A 132 -0.35 16.95 -0.81
C PHE A 132 0.97 17.71 -1.04
N CYS A 133 2.05 17.29 -0.37
CA CYS A 133 3.38 17.87 -0.57
C CYS A 133 3.89 17.61 -2.00
N LYS A 134 3.65 16.42 -2.57
CA LYS A 134 4.00 16.10 -3.95
C LYS A 134 3.24 16.93 -4.99
N ILE A 135 1.97 17.25 -4.75
CA ILE A 135 1.15 18.08 -5.66
C ILE A 135 1.53 19.56 -5.58
N LYS A 136 1.99 20.04 -4.41
CA LYS A 136 2.46 21.42 -4.20
C LYS A 136 3.89 21.68 -4.70
N GLY A 137 4.68 20.62 -4.87
CA GLY A 137 6.07 20.64 -5.34
C GLY A 137 6.28 20.24 -6.80
N LEU A 138 5.19 20.01 -7.54
CA LEU A 138 5.13 19.89 -8.99
C LEU A 138 4.63 21.23 -9.56
#